data_AF-A0A965MT68-F1
#
_entry.id   AF-A0A965MT68-F1
#
_cell.length_a   1.000
_cell.length_b   1.000
_cell.length_c   1.000
_cell.angle_alpha   90.00
_cell.angle_beta   90.00
_cell.angle_gamma   90.00
#
_symmetry.space_group_name_H-M   'P 1'
#
loop_
_entity.id
_entity.type
_entity.pdbx_description
1 polymer ?
#
loop_
_entity_poly.entity_id
_entity_poly.type
_entity_poly.pdbx_seq_one_letter_code
_entity_poly.pdbx_strand_id
1 'polypeptide(L)'
;MFRVALKSILGRKARLVLTSLAVILGTAFLAGTSVFSATLDRTFNNLFEDVFKNIDAYVRSSQVIEGEFGTEERQRIPITLVDQVAQVPGVADAMGDIQAFARITGKDGKPIGSEGNGPPTFGGVGKDFKGALWTVTEGRWPTKPTEAALDEASAKKGKYELGDTVKVSAQGGSRDFTLVGIASYGNVRSPGGATFAFFDQTT
;
A
#
# COMPACT_ATOMS: atom_id res chain seq x y z
N MET A 1 27.94 -6.37 53.68
CA MET A 1 26.90 -7.14 52.95
C MET A 1 27.25 -7.35 51.46
N PHE A 2 27.36 -6.31 50.62
CA PHE A 2 27.63 -6.45 49.16
C PHE A 2 28.90 -7.24 48.80
N ARG A 3 30.02 -7.00 49.51
CA ARG A 3 31.27 -7.76 49.35
C ARG A 3 31.14 -9.26 49.67
N VAL A 4 30.24 -9.62 50.60
CA VAL A 4 29.99 -11.01 50.99
C VAL A 4 29.14 -11.71 49.93
N ALA A 5 28.11 -11.03 49.41
CA ALA A 5 27.30 -11.53 48.29
C ALA A 5 28.14 -11.79 47.03
N LEU A 6 29.03 -10.86 46.66
CA LEU A 6 29.89 -11.01 45.48
C LEU A 6 30.87 -12.18 45.61
N LYS A 7 31.51 -12.36 46.78
CA LYS A 7 32.36 -13.53 47.06
C LYS A 7 31.58 -14.84 47.03
N SER A 8 30.35 -14.85 47.54
CA SER A 8 29.49 -16.03 47.57
C SER A 8 29.04 -16.46 46.16
N ILE A 9 28.77 -15.49 45.29
CA ILE A 9 28.42 -15.71 43.88
C ILE A 9 29.65 -16.22 43.08
N LEU A 10 30.81 -15.59 43.27
CA LEU A 10 32.08 -16.01 42.65
C LEU A 10 32.56 -17.39 43.12
N GLY A 11 32.10 -17.87 44.28
CA GLY A 11 32.35 -19.23 44.78
C GLY A 11 31.62 -20.33 44.01
N ARG A 12 30.58 -20.00 43.24
CA ARG A 12 29.80 -20.96 42.43
C ARG A 12 29.70 -20.52 40.97
N LYS A 13 30.86 -20.36 40.33
CA LYS A 13 31.02 -19.82 38.97
C LYS A 13 30.14 -20.51 37.92
N ALA A 14 30.06 -21.84 37.93
CA ALA A 14 29.24 -22.59 36.96
C ALA A 14 27.74 -22.29 37.09
N ARG A 15 27.22 -22.26 38.32
CA ARG A 15 25.80 -21.92 38.58
C ARG A 15 25.52 -20.47 38.20
N LEU A 16 26.43 -19.55 38.50
CA LEU A 16 26.30 -18.15 38.11
C LEU A 16 26.22 -18.00 36.59
N VAL A 17 27.08 -18.68 35.84
CA VAL A 17 27.09 -18.61 34.37
C VAL A 17 25.78 -19.17 33.81
N LEU A 18 25.35 -20.36 34.23
CA LEU A 18 24.12 -20.98 33.73
C LEU A 18 22.86 -20.16 34.04
N THR A 19 22.75 -19.61 35.25
CA THR A 19 21.62 -18.76 35.64
C THR A 19 21.62 -17.42 34.93
N SER A 20 22.80 -16.80 34.76
CA SER A 20 22.94 -15.57 33.99
C SER A 20 22.58 -15.81 32.52
N LEU A 21 23.04 -16.92 31.92
CA LEU A 21 22.73 -17.28 30.55
C LEU A 21 21.23 -17.47 30.35
N ALA A 22 20.54 -18.15 31.27
CA ALA A 22 19.09 -18.33 31.22
C ALA A 22 18.35 -16.99 31.25
N VAL A 23 18.75 -16.06 32.13
CA VAL A 23 18.15 -14.71 32.20
C VAL A 23 18.45 -13.90 30.95
N ILE A 24 19.69 -13.92 30.44
CA ILE A 24 20.09 -13.21 29.22
C ILE A 24 19.29 -13.73 28.02
N LEU A 25 19.17 -15.05 27.85
CA LEU A 25 18.43 -15.64 26.74
C LEU A 25 16.94 -15.30 26.81
N GLY A 26 16.34 -15.39 28.00
CA GLY A 26 14.92 -15.03 28.19
C GLY A 26 14.63 -13.56 27.92
N THR A 27 15.47 -12.66 28.43
CA THR A 27 15.31 -11.21 28.22
C THR A 27 15.64 -10.78 26.79
N ALA A 28 16.66 -11.37 26.16
CA ALA A 28 16.99 -11.12 24.76
C ALA A 28 15.87 -11.57 23.82
N PHE A 29 15.25 -12.72 24.07
CA PHE A 29 14.12 -13.19 23.29
C PHE A 29 12.91 -12.25 23.40
N LEU A 30 12.54 -11.85 24.62
CA LEU A 30 11.43 -10.92 24.85
C LEU A 30 11.70 -9.53 24.23
N ALA A 31 12.93 -9.03 24.33
CA ALA A 31 13.33 -7.78 23.70
C ALA A 31 13.29 -7.88 22.18
N GLY A 32 13.77 -8.99 21.61
CA GLY A 32 13.78 -9.23 20.17
C GLY A 32 12.38 -9.26 19.56
N THR A 33 11.45 -10.01 20.17
CA THR A 33 10.05 -10.04 19.70
C THR A 33 9.37 -8.69 19.87
N SER A 34 9.63 -7.97 20.97
CA SER A 34 9.06 -6.64 21.19
C SER A 34 9.57 -5.60 20.18
N VAL A 35 10.86 -5.62 19.85
CA VAL A 35 11.45 -4.74 18.83
C VAL A 35 10.89 -5.07 17.45
N PHE A 36 10.76 -6.35 17.12
CA PHE A 36 10.17 -6.78 15.86
C PHE A 36 8.72 -6.30 15.73
N SER A 37 7.88 -6.53 16.75
CA SER A 37 6.50 -6.03 16.78
C SER A 37 6.45 -4.52 16.69
N ALA A 38 7.25 -3.80 17.47
CA ALA A 38 7.28 -2.33 17.43
C ALA A 38 7.74 -1.78 16.06
N THR A 39 8.62 -2.51 15.37
CA THR A 39 9.06 -2.15 14.02
C THR A 39 7.93 -2.35 13.00
N LEU A 40 7.20 -3.47 13.10
CA LEU A 40 6.01 -3.70 12.27
C LEU A 40 4.96 -2.62 12.53
N ASP A 41 4.62 -2.37 13.79
CA ASP A 41 3.62 -1.37 14.19
C ASP A 41 3.99 0.02 13.65
N ARG A 42 5.26 0.43 13.80
CA ARG A 42 5.74 1.71 13.27
C ARG A 42 5.67 1.78 11.74
N THR A 43 5.96 0.68 11.07
CA THR A 43 5.87 0.61 9.60
C THR A 43 4.43 0.77 9.14
N PHE A 44 3.48 0.10 9.81
CA PHE A 44 2.05 0.25 9.52
C PHE A 44 1.53 1.63 9.90
N ASN A 45 1.88 2.17 11.06
CA ASN A 45 1.44 3.50 11.48
C ASN A 45 1.95 4.59 10.54
N ASN A 46 3.23 4.55 10.15
CA ASN A 46 3.75 5.48 9.15
C ASN A 46 3.01 5.29 7.82
N LEU A 47 2.74 4.04 7.42
CA LEU A 47 1.96 3.76 6.22
C LEU A 47 0.52 4.29 6.33
N PHE A 48 -0.14 4.35 7.48
CA PHE A 48 -1.51 4.88 7.56
C PHE A 48 -1.57 6.40 7.80
N GLU A 49 -0.67 6.93 8.64
CA GLU A 49 -0.59 8.37 8.93
C GLU A 49 -0.14 9.16 7.72
N ASP A 50 0.87 8.71 6.98
CA ASP A 50 1.32 9.43 5.79
C ASP A 50 0.30 9.36 4.64
N VAL A 51 -0.47 8.26 4.56
CA VAL A 51 -1.41 8.01 3.47
C VAL A 51 -2.61 8.94 3.51
N PHE A 52 -3.20 9.19 4.68
CA PHE A 52 -4.35 10.08 4.77
C PHE A 52 -3.99 11.48 5.24
N LYS A 53 -2.69 11.81 5.37
CA LYS A 53 -2.24 13.10 5.91
C LYS A 53 -2.84 14.31 5.21
N ASN A 54 -3.12 14.19 3.91
CA ASN A 54 -3.65 15.25 3.08
C ASN A 54 -5.11 15.01 2.64
N ILE A 55 -5.82 14.07 3.29
CA ILE A 55 -7.21 13.72 2.98
C ILE A 55 -8.06 13.91 4.23
N ASP A 56 -8.82 15.00 4.28
CA ASP A 56 -9.67 15.33 5.43
C ASP A 56 -10.99 14.53 5.46
N ALA A 57 -11.54 14.18 4.29
CA ALA A 57 -12.83 13.51 4.19
C ALA A 57 -13.01 12.72 2.89
N TYR A 58 -13.92 11.72 2.94
CA TYR A 58 -14.41 10.99 1.78
C TYR A 58 -15.91 11.21 1.60
N VAL A 59 -16.33 11.53 0.37
CA VAL A 59 -17.74 11.52 -0.03
C VAL A 59 -18.03 10.20 -0.74
N ARG A 60 -18.95 9.39 -0.18
CA ARG A 60 -19.30 8.06 -0.68
C ARG A 60 -20.80 7.85 -0.62
N SER A 61 -21.33 6.90 -1.39
CA SER A 61 -22.76 6.56 -1.34
C SER A 61 -23.14 6.02 0.05
N SER A 62 -24.33 6.41 0.52
CA SER A 62 -24.99 5.84 1.70
C SER A 62 -25.56 4.44 1.43
N GLN A 63 -25.71 4.06 0.15
CA GLN A 63 -26.12 2.72 -0.23
C GLN A 63 -24.92 1.78 -0.21
N VAL A 64 -25.01 0.80 0.70
CA VAL A 64 -24.01 -0.23 0.94
C VAL A 64 -24.64 -1.57 0.61
N ILE A 65 -23.92 -2.38 -0.16
CA ILE A 65 -24.21 -3.78 -0.36
C ILE A 65 -23.16 -4.55 0.43
N GLU A 66 -23.62 -5.28 1.45
CA GLU A 66 -22.77 -6.22 2.17
C GLU A 66 -22.60 -7.48 1.32
N GLY A 67 -21.38 -7.72 0.87
CA GLY A 67 -20.93 -8.96 0.27
C GLY A 67 -20.57 -10.01 1.32
N GLU A 68 -20.17 -11.18 0.85
CA GLU A 68 -19.73 -12.28 1.72
C GLU A 68 -18.45 -11.88 2.49
N PHE A 69 -18.26 -12.43 3.69
CA PHE A 69 -17.11 -12.17 4.55
C PHE A 69 -16.89 -10.69 4.95
N GLY A 70 -17.96 -9.89 5.03
CA GLY A 70 -17.89 -8.50 5.52
C GLY A 70 -17.29 -7.53 4.51
N THR A 71 -17.30 -7.87 3.23
CA THR A 71 -16.93 -6.95 2.16
C THR A 71 -18.07 -5.95 1.93
N GLU A 72 -17.78 -4.65 1.92
CA GLU A 72 -18.78 -3.63 1.59
C GLU A 72 -18.52 -3.11 0.17
N GLU A 73 -19.49 -3.26 -0.73
CA GLU A 73 -19.49 -2.58 -2.01
C GLU A 73 -20.46 -1.40 -1.95
N ARG A 74 -19.99 -0.21 -2.32
CA ARG A 74 -20.81 1.00 -2.33
C ARG A 74 -21.18 1.38 -3.75
N GLN A 75 -22.42 1.82 -3.93
CA GLN A 75 -22.85 2.32 -5.23
C GLN A 75 -21.99 3.52 -5.66
N ARG A 76 -21.64 3.57 -6.95
CA ARG A 76 -20.94 4.72 -7.54
C ARG A 76 -21.79 5.98 -7.43
N ILE A 77 -21.14 7.10 -7.16
CA ILE A 77 -21.78 8.42 -7.10
C ILE A 77 -21.46 9.24 -8.36
N PRO A 78 -22.30 10.21 -8.76
CA PRO A 78 -22.05 11.04 -9.92
C PRO A 78 -20.77 11.87 -9.77
N ILE A 79 -19.97 11.94 -10.83
CA ILE A 79 -18.74 12.73 -10.81
C ILE A 79 -18.98 14.24 -10.65
N THR A 80 -20.15 14.72 -11.07
CA THR A 80 -20.55 16.13 -10.90
C THR A 80 -20.58 16.59 -9.44
N LEU A 81 -20.55 15.67 -8.47
CA LEU A 81 -20.42 16.01 -7.06
C LEU A 81 -19.05 16.59 -6.71
N VAL A 82 -17.99 16.30 -7.46
CA VAL A 82 -16.65 16.87 -7.20
C VAL A 82 -16.70 18.39 -7.30
N ASP A 83 -17.37 18.94 -8.32
CA ASP A 83 -17.52 20.38 -8.50
C ASP A 83 -18.35 21.01 -7.37
N GLN A 84 -19.35 20.28 -6.85
CA GLN A 84 -20.15 20.74 -5.71
C GLN A 84 -19.34 20.74 -4.40
N VAL A 85 -18.54 19.69 -4.17
CA VAL A 85 -17.67 19.58 -2.99
C VAL A 85 -16.57 20.64 -3.03
N ALA A 86 -15.97 20.89 -4.19
CA ALA A 86 -14.96 21.93 -4.37
C ALA A 86 -15.47 23.36 -4.05
N GLN A 87 -16.78 23.59 -4.11
CA GLN A 87 -17.39 24.88 -3.80
C GLN A 87 -17.69 25.07 -2.31
N VAL A 88 -17.56 24.02 -1.47
CA VAL A 88 -17.82 24.11 -0.04
C VAL A 88 -16.71 24.94 0.64
N PRO A 89 -17.06 25.97 1.44
CA PRO A 89 -16.07 26.76 2.16
C PRO A 89 -15.16 25.89 3.03
N GLY A 90 -13.84 26.04 2.85
CA GLY A 90 -12.82 25.25 3.56
C GLY A 90 -12.26 24.06 2.78
N VAL A 91 -12.86 23.68 1.65
CA VAL A 91 -12.30 22.65 0.77
C VAL A 91 -11.17 23.25 -0.08
N ALA A 92 -9.95 22.75 0.12
CA ALA A 92 -8.77 23.21 -0.60
C ALA A 92 -8.63 22.60 -2.00
N ASP A 93 -9.04 21.34 -2.16
CA ASP A 93 -8.98 20.57 -3.41
C ASP A 93 -9.98 19.41 -3.32
N ALA A 94 -10.54 18.97 -4.46
CA ALA A 94 -11.47 17.84 -4.52
C ALA A 94 -11.21 17.02 -5.78
N MET A 95 -11.13 15.69 -5.63
CA MET A 95 -10.90 14.77 -6.73
C MET A 95 -11.90 13.61 -6.69
N GLY A 96 -12.34 13.18 -7.87
CA GLY A 96 -13.08 11.93 -8.02
C GLY A 96 -12.12 10.75 -7.87
N ASP A 97 -12.45 9.83 -6.98
CA ASP A 97 -11.68 8.62 -6.73
C ASP A 97 -12.51 7.38 -7.07
N ILE A 98 -11.91 6.47 -7.82
CA ILE A 98 -12.47 5.15 -8.13
C ILE A 98 -11.33 4.16 -7.96
N GLN A 99 -11.56 3.17 -7.09
CA GLN A 99 -10.67 2.04 -6.93
C GLN A 99 -11.46 0.75 -7.11
N ALA A 100 -10.95 -0.16 -7.93
CA ALA A 100 -11.55 -1.44 -8.20
C ALA A 100 -10.48 -2.52 -8.35
N PHE A 101 -10.90 -3.77 -8.57
CA PHE A 101 -9.98 -4.83 -8.94
C PHE A 101 -9.39 -4.59 -10.33
N ALA A 102 -8.06 -4.60 -10.44
CA ALA A 102 -7.37 -4.73 -11.72
C ALA A 102 -6.11 -5.56 -11.55
N ARG A 103 -5.86 -6.46 -12.51
CA ARG A 103 -4.74 -7.39 -12.51
C ARG A 103 -3.89 -7.18 -13.74
N ILE A 104 -2.64 -6.83 -13.50
CA ILE A 104 -1.63 -6.62 -14.55
C ILE A 104 -1.09 -7.99 -14.97
N THR A 105 -0.99 -8.22 -16.26
CA THR A 105 -0.26 -9.38 -16.81
C THR A 105 1.12 -8.92 -17.22
N GLY A 106 2.16 -9.68 -16.91
CA GLY A 106 3.54 -9.41 -17.30
C GLY A 106 3.83 -9.79 -18.75
N LYS A 107 4.99 -9.39 -19.27
CA LYS A 107 5.43 -9.74 -20.64
C LYS A 107 5.60 -11.25 -20.87
N ASP A 108 5.73 -12.03 -19.79
CA ASP A 108 5.77 -13.50 -19.82
C ASP A 108 4.38 -14.15 -19.87
N GLY A 109 3.31 -13.35 -19.94
CA GLY A 109 1.92 -13.82 -19.94
C GLY A 109 1.40 -14.23 -18.57
N LYS A 110 2.16 -14.05 -17.49
CA LYS A 110 1.74 -14.41 -16.14
C LYS A 110 1.21 -13.19 -15.38
N PRO A 111 0.22 -13.36 -14.49
CA PRO A 111 -0.27 -12.26 -13.67
C PRO A 111 0.83 -11.76 -12.72
N ILE A 112 0.97 -10.44 -12.64
CA ILE A 112 1.82 -9.76 -11.68
C ILE A 112 1.04 -9.60 -10.37
N GLY A 113 1.68 -9.94 -9.27
CA GLY A 113 1.10 -9.90 -7.93
C GLY A 113 1.29 -11.25 -7.25
N SER A 114 0.45 -11.53 -6.25
CA SER A 114 0.39 -12.81 -5.56
C SER A 114 -0.79 -13.64 -6.03
N GLU A 115 -0.60 -14.95 -6.10
CA GLU A 115 -1.68 -15.90 -6.33
C GLU A 115 -2.44 -16.13 -5.01
N GLY A 116 -3.78 -16.19 -5.05
CA GLY A 116 -4.62 -16.43 -3.87
C GLY A 116 -4.73 -15.22 -2.91
N ASN A 117 -4.70 -15.49 -1.60
CA ASN A 117 -4.93 -14.52 -0.52
C ASN A 117 -3.69 -13.63 -0.22
N GLY A 118 -2.87 -13.34 -1.22
CA GLY A 118 -1.73 -12.43 -1.06
C GLY A 118 -2.14 -10.95 -1.14
N PRO A 119 -1.17 -10.03 -1.18
CA PRO A 119 -1.43 -8.60 -1.37
C PRO A 119 -2.39 -8.32 -2.53
N PRO A 120 -3.35 -7.39 -2.34
CA PRO A 120 -4.40 -7.12 -3.31
C PRO A 120 -3.86 -6.47 -4.59
N THR A 121 -4.65 -6.56 -5.67
CA THR A 121 -4.34 -5.96 -6.96
C THR A 121 -5.45 -4.97 -7.34
N PHE A 122 -5.07 -3.72 -7.62
CA PHE A 122 -6.00 -2.61 -7.80
C PHE A 122 -5.87 -1.91 -9.15
N GLY A 123 -7.00 -1.44 -9.63
CA GLY A 123 -7.13 -0.40 -10.64
C GLY A 123 -7.61 0.88 -9.97
N GLY A 124 -7.03 2.02 -10.33
CA GLY A 124 -7.38 3.32 -9.77
C GLY A 124 -7.39 4.43 -10.82
N VAL A 125 -7.94 5.58 -10.46
CA VAL A 125 -7.80 6.79 -11.28
C VAL A 125 -6.47 7.48 -10.96
N GLY A 126 -5.67 7.74 -11.99
CA GLY A 126 -4.39 8.46 -11.86
C GLY A 126 -4.55 9.91 -12.30
N LYS A 127 -4.39 10.86 -11.37
CA LYS A 127 -4.41 12.30 -11.68
C LYS A 127 -3.59 13.06 -10.64
N ASP A 128 -3.04 14.20 -11.04
CA ASP A 128 -2.41 15.11 -10.11
C ASP A 128 -3.45 15.71 -9.16
N PHE A 129 -3.17 15.61 -7.87
CA PHE A 129 -4.01 16.13 -6.79
C PHE A 129 -3.08 16.54 -5.65
N LYS A 130 -3.35 17.68 -5.00
CA LYS A 130 -2.44 18.20 -3.97
C LYS A 130 -2.30 17.27 -2.77
N GLY A 131 -3.33 16.49 -2.49
CA GLY A 131 -3.31 15.45 -1.46
C GLY A 131 -2.90 14.06 -1.96
N ALA A 132 -2.46 13.92 -3.22
CA ALA A 132 -2.11 12.62 -3.77
C ALA A 132 -0.84 12.07 -3.12
N LEU A 133 -0.91 10.80 -2.74
CA LEU A 133 0.24 10.03 -2.30
C LEU A 133 1.00 9.41 -3.46
N TRP A 134 0.28 9.22 -4.56
CA TRP A 134 0.84 8.71 -5.79
C TRP A 134 1.46 9.87 -6.54
N THR A 135 2.73 9.73 -6.86
CA THR A 135 3.46 10.68 -7.68
C THR A 135 4.05 9.96 -8.86
N VAL A 136 3.90 10.52 -10.06
CA VAL A 136 4.55 9.98 -11.24
C VAL A 136 6.05 10.25 -11.15
N THR A 137 6.85 9.20 -11.14
CA THR A 137 8.31 9.28 -11.15
C THR A 137 8.85 9.34 -12.56
N GLU A 138 8.19 8.69 -13.51
CA GLU A 138 8.56 8.68 -14.92
C GLU A 138 7.32 8.81 -15.81
N GLY A 139 7.39 9.64 -16.85
CA GLY A 139 6.28 9.83 -17.79
C GLY A 139 5.22 10.78 -17.26
N ARG A 140 3.94 10.38 -17.35
CA ARG A 140 2.78 11.18 -16.93
C ARG A 140 1.59 10.32 -16.54
N TRP A 141 0.59 10.93 -15.91
CA TRP A 141 -0.71 10.30 -15.73
C TRP A 141 -1.41 10.01 -17.09
N PRO A 142 -2.20 8.93 -17.17
CA PRO A 142 -2.98 8.60 -18.36
C PRO A 142 -4.11 9.62 -18.57
N THR A 143 -4.28 10.04 -19.83
CA THR A 143 -5.31 11.03 -20.20
C THR A 143 -6.30 10.50 -21.23
N LYS A 144 -6.03 9.28 -21.76
CA LYS A 144 -6.84 8.64 -22.79
C LYS A 144 -7.26 7.24 -22.32
N PRO A 145 -8.40 6.71 -22.83
CA PRO A 145 -8.89 5.39 -22.44
C PRO A 145 -8.01 4.19 -22.83
N THR A 146 -6.96 4.41 -23.61
CA THR A 146 -6.01 3.39 -24.04
C THR A 146 -4.65 3.53 -23.36
N GLU A 147 -4.53 4.43 -22.39
CA GLU A 147 -3.30 4.69 -21.66
C GLU A 147 -3.42 4.16 -20.23
N ALA A 148 -2.32 3.68 -19.66
CA ALA A 148 -2.24 3.31 -18.26
C ALA A 148 -0.91 3.77 -17.65
N ALA A 149 -0.90 3.97 -16.34
CA ALA A 149 0.32 4.06 -15.55
C ALA A 149 0.40 2.89 -14.56
N LEU A 150 1.59 2.44 -14.20
CA LEU A 150 1.79 1.34 -13.26
C LEU A 150 2.57 1.79 -12.03
N ASP A 151 2.39 1.10 -10.90
CA ASP A 151 3.33 1.26 -9.79
C ASP A 151 4.74 0.76 -10.15
N GLU A 152 5.77 1.36 -9.55
CA GLU A 152 7.17 1.07 -9.85
C GLU A 152 7.53 -0.41 -9.65
N ALA A 153 7.00 -1.08 -8.63
CA ALA A 153 7.30 -2.50 -8.39
C ALA A 153 6.68 -3.40 -9.46
N SER A 154 5.44 -3.13 -9.88
CA SER A 154 4.78 -3.87 -10.96
C SER A 154 5.47 -3.64 -12.30
N ALA A 155 5.81 -2.40 -12.64
CA ALA A 155 6.55 -2.08 -13.86
C ALA A 155 7.88 -2.86 -13.91
N LYS A 156 8.65 -2.83 -12.81
CA LYS A 156 9.93 -3.55 -12.70
C LYS A 156 9.77 -5.07 -12.77
N LYS A 157 8.78 -5.64 -12.06
CA LYS A 157 8.54 -7.09 -12.05
C LYS A 157 8.06 -7.59 -13.42
N GLY A 158 7.24 -6.79 -14.11
CA GLY A 158 6.76 -7.04 -15.47
C GLY A 158 7.77 -6.75 -16.57
N LYS A 159 8.91 -6.11 -16.24
CA LYS A 159 9.91 -5.60 -17.19
C LYS A 159 9.30 -4.66 -18.22
N TYR A 160 8.42 -3.78 -17.75
CA TYR A 160 7.75 -2.76 -18.55
C TYR A 160 8.55 -1.46 -18.56
N GLU A 161 8.58 -0.83 -19.72
CA GLU A 161 9.14 0.49 -20.01
C GLU A 161 8.06 1.37 -20.64
N LEU A 162 8.20 2.68 -20.52
CA LEU A 162 7.26 3.63 -21.13
C LEU A 162 7.12 3.36 -22.64
N GLY A 163 5.88 3.36 -23.13
CA GLY A 163 5.53 3.03 -24.51
C GLY A 163 5.14 1.57 -24.74
N ASP A 164 5.42 0.67 -23.79
CA ASP A 164 5.02 -0.73 -23.90
C ASP A 164 3.50 -0.93 -23.86
N THR A 165 3.05 -2.03 -24.45
CA THR A 165 1.67 -2.51 -24.28
C THR A 165 1.57 -3.38 -23.03
N VAL A 166 0.72 -2.95 -22.10
CA VAL A 166 0.39 -3.64 -20.85
C VAL A 166 -1.01 -4.23 -20.97
N LYS A 167 -1.16 -5.52 -20.67
CA LYS A 167 -2.47 -6.16 -20.57
C LYS A 167 -2.97 -6.10 -19.14
N VAL A 168 -4.16 -5.54 -18.94
CA VAL A 168 -4.81 -5.46 -17.63
C VAL A 168 -6.19 -6.09 -17.68
N SER A 169 -6.47 -6.95 -16.69
CA SER A 169 -7.75 -7.63 -16.50
C SER A 169 -8.52 -6.98 -15.35
N ALA A 170 -9.72 -6.52 -15.60
CA ALA A 170 -10.66 -5.99 -14.61
C ALA A 170 -11.98 -6.77 -14.66
N GLN A 171 -12.96 -6.40 -13.83
CA GLN A 171 -14.28 -7.04 -13.81
C GLN A 171 -14.98 -7.00 -15.20
N GLY A 172 -14.76 -5.94 -15.97
CA GLY A 172 -15.31 -5.78 -17.33
C GLY A 172 -14.57 -6.56 -18.43
N GLY A 173 -13.52 -7.30 -18.08
CA GLY A 173 -12.69 -8.05 -19.02
C GLY A 173 -11.24 -7.54 -19.11
N SER A 174 -10.50 -8.12 -20.05
CA SER A 174 -9.08 -7.79 -20.29
C SER A 174 -8.93 -6.82 -21.44
N ARG A 175 -8.12 -5.76 -21.25
CA ARG A 175 -7.80 -4.75 -22.25
C ARG A 175 -6.30 -4.50 -22.30
N ASP A 176 -5.84 -4.03 -23.45
CA ASP A 176 -4.46 -3.64 -23.68
C ASP A 176 -4.35 -2.11 -23.61
N PHE A 177 -3.32 -1.63 -22.91
CA PHE A 177 -3.06 -0.22 -22.66
C PHE A 177 -1.61 0.12 -23.00
N THR A 178 -1.37 1.33 -23.49
CA THR A 178 -0.01 1.87 -23.61
C THR A 178 0.45 2.40 -22.26
N LEU A 179 1.61 1.93 -21.79
CA LEU A 179 2.23 2.44 -20.57
C LEU A 179 2.75 3.86 -20.79
N VAL A 180 2.17 4.84 -20.12
CA VAL A 180 2.57 6.26 -20.25
C VAL A 180 3.15 6.86 -18.98
N GLY A 181 3.09 6.13 -17.86
CA GLY A 181 3.66 6.59 -16.61
C GLY A 181 4.03 5.46 -15.65
N ILE A 182 4.99 5.75 -14.77
CA ILE A 182 5.33 4.92 -13.62
C ILE A 182 5.15 5.79 -12.37
N ALA A 183 4.45 5.27 -11.38
CA ALA A 183 4.12 5.99 -10.15
C ALA A 183 4.75 5.32 -8.91
N SER A 184 5.16 6.16 -7.96
CA SER A 184 5.60 5.75 -6.62
C SER A 184 4.55 6.12 -5.57
N TYR A 185 4.57 5.41 -4.44
CA TYR A 185 3.65 5.61 -3.33
C TYR A 185 4.36 6.23 -2.12
N GLY A 186 4.27 7.55 -1.97
CA GLY A 186 5.04 8.26 -0.94
C GLY A 186 6.54 7.95 -1.04
N ASN A 187 7.14 7.51 0.08
CA ASN A 187 8.57 7.13 0.13
C ASN A 187 8.83 5.64 -0.19
N VAL A 188 7.83 4.88 -0.62
CA VAL A 188 7.98 3.46 -0.98
C VAL A 188 7.55 3.22 -2.43
N ARG A 189 8.06 2.12 -3.01
CA ARG A 189 7.73 1.75 -4.41
C ARG A 189 6.25 1.39 -4.57
N SER A 190 5.72 0.56 -3.66
CA SER A 190 4.32 0.12 -3.65
C SER A 190 3.89 -0.25 -2.23
N PRO A 191 2.62 -0.04 -1.85
CA PRO A 191 2.14 -0.32 -0.51
C PRO A 191 2.03 -1.83 -0.26
N GLY A 192 2.91 -2.39 0.57
CA GLY A 192 2.76 -3.75 1.11
C GLY A 192 2.77 -4.88 0.07
N GLY A 193 3.38 -4.66 -1.10
CA GLY A 193 3.40 -5.64 -2.20
C GLY A 193 2.13 -5.70 -3.05
N ALA A 194 1.18 -4.79 -2.83
CA ALA A 194 0.03 -4.61 -3.71
C ALA A 194 0.48 -4.08 -5.07
N THR A 195 -0.31 -4.39 -6.11
CA THR A 195 -0.08 -3.89 -7.47
C THR A 195 -1.14 -2.85 -7.83
N PHE A 196 -0.75 -1.79 -8.52
CA PHE A 196 -1.65 -0.74 -8.98
C PHE A 196 -1.47 -0.47 -10.48
N ALA A 197 -2.59 -0.46 -11.19
CA ALA A 197 -2.71 0.14 -12.51
C ALA A 197 -3.60 1.38 -12.42
N PHE A 198 -3.12 2.49 -12.96
CA PHE A 198 -3.84 3.75 -12.99
C PHE A 198 -4.35 4.04 -14.38
N PHE A 199 -5.56 4.57 -14.45
CA PHE A 199 -6.27 4.91 -15.68
C PHE A 199 -6.79 6.34 -15.66
N ASP A 200 -7.21 6.83 -16.82
CA ASP A 200 -8.03 8.03 -16.87
C ASP A 200 -9.38 7.77 -16.19
N GLN A 201 -10.07 8.84 -15.83
CA GLN A 201 -11.29 8.75 -15.07
C GLN A 201 -12.46 8.05 -15.77
N THR A 202 -12.44 7.96 -17.10
CA THR A 202 -13.52 7.39 -17.91
C THR A 202 -13.41 5.87 -18.04
N THR A 203 -12.21 5.31 -17.82
CA THR A 203 -11.87 3.90 -18.06
C THR A 203 -12.24 3.00 -16.89
#